data_AF-A0A442CBF4-F1
#
_entry.id   AF-A0A442CBF4-F1
#
_cell.length_a   1.000
_cell.length_b   1.000
_cell.length_c   1.000
_cell.angle_alpha   90.00
_cell.angle_beta   90.00
_cell.angle_gamma   90.00
#
_symmetry.space_group_name_H-M   'P 1'
#
loop_
_entity.id
_entity.type
_entity.pdbx_description
1 polymer ?
#
loop_
_entity_poly.entity_id
_entity_poly.type
_entity_poly.pdbx_seq_one_letter_code
_entity_poly.pdbx_strand_id
1 'polypeptide(L)'
;MVQGPTMSDLLLSAIFTAFTMVRVIKGSWLRNPQYLATGIVGAVVGTLVLHAYWPAYDDDFIVGGVTGMFGSWAGMALFDAILGV
;
A
#
# COMPACT_ATOMS: atom_id res chain seq x y z
N MET A 1 26.75 -9.21 -8.54
CA MET A 1 25.35 -9.65 -8.44
C MET A 1 24.65 -8.60 -7.61
N VAL A 2 23.91 -7.69 -8.27
CA VAL A 2 23.11 -6.70 -7.53
C VAL A 2 21.96 -7.49 -6.92
N GLN A 3 21.88 -7.50 -5.60
CA GLN A 3 20.83 -8.20 -4.87
C GLN A 3 19.53 -7.43 -5.13
N GLY A 4 18.54 -8.08 -5.75
CA GLY A 4 17.20 -7.50 -5.92
C GLY A 4 16.56 -7.18 -4.57
N PRO A 5 15.60 -6.25 -4.51
CA PRO A 5 14.93 -5.90 -3.26
C PRO A 5 14.32 -7.14 -2.61
N THR A 6 14.47 -7.27 -1.30
CA THR A 6 13.87 -8.39 -0.57
C THR A 6 12.38 -8.15 -0.36
N MET A 7 11.58 -9.20 -0.18
CA MET A 7 10.13 -9.07 0.09
C MET A 7 9.83 -8.17 1.31
N SER A 8 10.71 -8.16 2.31
CA SER A 8 10.64 -7.23 3.44
C SER A 8 10.79 -5.76 3.03
N ASP A 9 11.64 -5.45 2.06
CA ASP A 9 11.85 -4.09 1.57
C ASP A 9 10.61 -3.57 0.84
N LEU A 10 9.96 -4.44 0.07
CA LEU A 10 8.71 -4.14 -0.65
C LEU A 10 7.54 -3.90 0.31
N LEU A 11 7.42 -4.71 1.37
CA LEU A 11 6.40 -4.51 2.39
C LEU A 11 6.64 -3.23 3.18
N LEU A 12 7.88 -2.95 3.57
CA LEU A 12 8.23 -1.70 4.25
C LEU A 12 7.96 -0.49 3.36
N SER A 13 8.34 -0.54 2.08
CA SER A 13 8.06 0.55 1.15
C SER A 13 6.56 0.78 0.95
N ALA A 14 5.78 -0.30 0.85
CA ALA A 14 4.31 -0.26 0.75
C ALA A 14 3.67 0.36 2.00
N ILE A 15 4.16 0.02 3.19
CA ILE A 15 3.69 0.64 4.45
C ILE A 15 4.01 2.13 4.44
N PHE A 16 5.25 2.53 4.16
CA PHE A 16 5.62 3.95 4.11
C PHE A 16 4.81 4.73 3.06
N THR A 17 4.51 4.14 1.91
CA THR A 17 3.62 4.76 0.91
C THR A 17 2.18 4.85 1.38
N ALA A 18 1.66 3.88 2.14
CA ALA A 18 0.33 4.00 2.74
C ALA A 18 0.27 5.18 3.73
N PHE A 19 1.30 5.37 4.56
CA PHE A 19 1.38 6.54 5.46
C PHE A 19 1.32 7.85 4.69
N THR A 20 2.16 8.02 3.66
CA THR A 20 2.15 9.24 2.84
C THR A 20 0.81 9.44 2.15
N MET A 21 0.19 8.37 1.62
CA MET A 21 -1.04 8.48 0.87
C MET A 21 -2.24 8.83 1.75
N VAL A 22 -2.32 8.26 2.95
CA VAL A 22 -3.35 8.64 3.95
C VAL A 22 -3.16 10.09 4.38
N ARG A 23 -1.89 10.56 4.52
CA ARG A 23 -1.59 11.95 4.87
C ARG A 23 -2.13 12.92 3.81
N VAL A 24 -1.93 12.58 2.53
CA VAL A 24 -2.32 13.38 1.38
C VAL A 24 -3.83 13.41 1.20
N ILE A 25 -4.51 12.26 1.30
CA ILE A 25 -5.95 12.14 0.98
C ILE A 25 -6.84 12.50 2.17
N LYS A 26 -6.56 11.92 3.36
CA LYS A 26 -7.45 11.99 4.53
C LYS A 26 -6.92 12.93 5.62
N GLY A 27 -5.75 13.53 5.44
CA GLY A 27 -5.21 14.55 6.35
C GLY A 27 -4.40 13.98 7.52
N SER A 28 -4.68 14.37 8.76
CA SER A 28 -3.84 13.96 9.91
C SER A 28 -4.11 12.52 10.33
N TRP A 29 -3.05 11.71 10.46
CA TRP A 29 -3.15 10.32 10.92
C TRP A 29 -3.77 10.19 12.30
N LEU A 30 -3.44 11.10 13.23
CA LEU A 30 -3.96 11.08 14.60
C LEU A 30 -5.46 11.39 14.68
N ARG A 31 -6.01 12.08 13.67
CA ARG A 31 -7.46 12.33 13.59
C ARG A 31 -8.21 11.19 12.92
N ASN A 32 -7.54 10.45 12.04
CA ASN A 32 -8.13 9.46 11.15
C ASN A 32 -7.34 8.12 11.18
N PRO A 33 -7.16 7.48 12.36
CA PRO A 33 -6.30 6.30 12.48
C PRO A 33 -6.87 5.08 11.73
N GLN A 34 -8.18 4.98 11.61
CA GLN A 34 -8.88 3.92 10.86
C GLN A 34 -8.57 3.93 9.36
N TYR A 35 -8.41 5.12 8.76
CA TYR A 35 -8.01 5.25 7.36
C TYR A 35 -6.55 4.86 7.14
N LEU A 36 -5.70 5.10 8.15
CA LEU A 36 -4.31 4.65 8.13
C LEU A 36 -4.23 3.12 8.16
N ALA A 37 -4.97 2.47 9.06
CA ALA A 37 -5.00 1.02 9.16
C ALA A 37 -5.48 0.36 7.86
N THR A 38 -6.56 0.88 7.26
CA THR A 38 -7.12 0.34 6.01
C THR A 38 -6.23 0.62 4.80
N GLY A 39 -5.56 1.78 4.77
CA GLY A 39 -4.54 2.08 3.76
C GLY A 39 -3.34 1.14 3.84
N ILE A 40 -2.85 0.82 5.03
CA ILE A 40 -1.74 -0.14 5.22
C ILE A 40 -2.17 -1.54 4.78
N VAL A 41 -3.35 -2.00 5.21
CA VAL A 41 -3.88 -3.31 4.80
C VAL A 41 -4.05 -3.39 3.29
N GLY A 42 -4.63 -2.35 2.68
CA GLY A 42 -4.79 -2.27 1.23
C GLY A 42 -3.46 -2.29 0.47
N ALA A 43 -2.44 -1.57 0.96
CA ALA A 43 -1.11 -1.57 0.37
C ALA A 43 -0.43 -2.94 0.44
N VAL A 44 -0.51 -3.61 1.60
CA VAL A 44 0.04 -4.97 1.81
C VAL A 44 -0.69 -6.00 0.96
N VAL A 45 -2.02 -5.95 0.90
CA VAL A 45 -2.80 -6.85 0.04
C VAL A 45 -2.47 -6.59 -1.43
N GLY A 46 -2.33 -5.33 -1.84
CA GLY A 46 -1.92 -4.95 -3.19
C GLY A 46 -0.58 -5.55 -3.58
N THR A 47 0.45 -5.43 -2.73
CA THR A 47 1.77 -6.04 -3.00
C THR A 47 1.72 -7.56 -2.98
N LEU A 48 0.95 -8.19 -2.09
CA LEU A 48 0.78 -9.65 -2.10
C LEU A 48 0.08 -10.16 -3.37
N VAL A 49 -0.92 -9.42 -3.87
CA VAL A 49 -1.60 -9.75 -5.13
C VAL A 49 -0.64 -9.59 -6.30
N LEU A 50 0.15 -8.52 -6.35
CA LEU A 50 1.18 -8.33 -7.37
C LEU A 50 2.18 -9.49 -7.36
N HIS A 51 2.69 -9.87 -6.20
CA HIS A 51 3.59 -11.01 -6.05
C HIS A 51 2.97 -12.33 -6.52
N ALA A 52 1.68 -12.56 -6.22
CA ALA A 52 0.99 -13.79 -6.59
C ALA A 52 0.74 -13.94 -8.11
N TYR A 53 0.41 -12.85 -8.80
CA TYR A 53 0.07 -12.88 -10.23
C TYR A 53 1.26 -12.54 -11.15
N TRP A 54 2.19 -11.70 -10.68
CA TRP A 54 3.32 -11.21 -11.45
C TRP A 54 4.60 -11.09 -10.61
N PRO A 55 5.16 -12.23 -10.13
CA PRO A 55 6.37 -12.22 -9.29
C PRO A 55 7.60 -11.67 -10.04
N ALA A 56 7.60 -11.66 -11.37
CA ALA A 56 8.67 -11.10 -12.17
C ALA A 56 8.76 -9.56 -12.14
N TYR A 57 7.69 -8.87 -11.72
CA TYR A 57 7.67 -7.40 -11.56
C TYR A 57 7.96 -6.95 -10.13
N ASP A 58 8.18 -7.89 -9.21
CA ASP A 58 8.36 -7.62 -7.79
C ASP A 58 9.76 -7.06 -7.48
N ASP A 59 10.73 -7.30 -8.35
CA ASP A 59 12.11 -6.76 -8.22
C ASP A 59 12.19 -5.25 -8.50
N ASP A 60 11.16 -4.65 -9.09
CA ASP A 60 11.13 -3.22 -9.40
C ASP A 60 10.48 -2.42 -8.27
N PHE A 61 11.32 -1.72 -7.51
CA PHE A 61 10.92 -0.79 -6.45
C PHE A 61 9.81 0.19 -6.88
N ILE A 62 9.82 0.61 -8.15
CA ILE A 62 8.80 1.50 -8.73
C ILE A 62 7.45 0.78 -8.79
N VAL A 63 7.41 -0.47 -9.22
CA VAL A 63 6.16 -1.24 -9.33
C VAL A 63 5.63 -1.56 -7.94
N GLY A 64 6.49 -1.94 -6.99
CA GLY A 64 6.11 -2.14 -5.59
C GLY A 64 5.56 -0.86 -4.94
N GLY A 65 6.19 0.29 -5.18
CA GLY A 65 5.73 1.59 -4.68
C GLY A 65 4.39 2.03 -5.26
N VAL A 66 4.22 1.91 -6.58
CA VAL A 66 2.96 2.25 -7.28
C VAL A 66 1.83 1.33 -6.83
N THR A 67 2.10 0.03 -6.70
CA THR A 67 1.14 -0.96 -6.20
C THR A 67 0.74 -0.67 -4.75
N GLY A 68 1.70 -0.28 -3.90
CA GLY A 68 1.42 0.15 -2.52
C GLY A 68 0.52 1.39 -2.47
N MET A 69 0.74 2.37 -3.34
CA MET A 69 -0.11 3.57 -3.43
C MET A 69 -1.54 3.23 -3.85
N PHE A 70 -1.72 2.46 -4.93
CA PHE A 70 -3.04 2.07 -5.42
C PHE A 70 -3.74 1.11 -4.46
N GLY A 71 -3.00 0.18 -3.86
CA GLY A 71 -3.52 -0.71 -2.82
C GLY A 71 -4.01 0.09 -1.60
N SER A 72 -3.26 1.09 -1.15
CA SER A 72 -3.69 1.94 -0.04
C SER A 72 -4.96 2.73 -0.36
N TRP A 73 -5.04 3.28 -1.58
CA TRP A 73 -6.21 4.01 -2.04
C TRP A 73 -7.43 3.08 -2.14
N ALA A 74 -7.26 1.90 -2.74
CA ALA A 74 -8.32 0.90 -2.85
C ALA A 74 -8.80 0.41 -1.48
N GLY A 75 -7.90 0.22 -0.51
CA GLY A 75 -8.25 -0.13 0.86
C GLY A 75 -9.08 0.94 1.55
N MET A 76 -8.71 2.22 1.38
CA MET A 76 -9.48 3.35 1.89
C MET A 76 -10.84 3.50 1.18
N ALA A 77 -10.89 3.34 -0.15
CA ALA A 77 -12.11 3.45 -0.94
C ALA A 77 -13.10 2.32 -0.64
N LEU A 78 -12.61 1.09 -0.43
CA LEU A 78 -13.43 -0.03 0.03
C LEU A 78 -13.99 0.24 1.43
N PHE A 79 -13.18 0.80 2.33
CA PHE A 79 -13.63 1.17 3.66
C PHE A 79 -14.72 2.26 3.64
N ASP A 80 -14.54 3.30 2.83
CA ASP A 80 -15.56 4.32 2.58
C ASP A 80 -16.87 3.68 2.05
N ALA A 81 -16.77 2.78 1.06
CA ALA A 81 -17.92 2.08 0.48
C ALA A 81 -18.67 1.19 1.48
N ILE A 82 -17.96 0.53 2.40
CA ILE A 82 -18.57 -0.28 3.48
C ILE A 82 -19.31 0.61 4.47
N LEU A 83 -18.77 1.79 4.78
CA LEU A 83 -19.37 2.74 5.72
C LEU A 83 -20.46 3.62 5.07
N GLY A 84 -20.58 3.62 3.75
CA GLY A 84 -21.56 4.41 3.00
C GLY A 84 -21.25 5.91 2.96
N VAL A 85 -19.97 6.28 3.03
CA VAL A 85 -19.46 7.66 2.95
C VAL A 85 -18.88 7.91 1.57
#